data_AF-A0A4Y2J4X5-F1
#
_entry.id   AF-A0A4Y2J4X5-F1
#
_cell.length_a   1.000
_cell.length_b   1.000
_cell.length_c   1.000
_cell.angle_alpha   90.00
_cell.angle_beta   90.00
_cell.angle_gamma   90.00
#
_symmetry.space_group_name_H-M   'P 1'
#
loop_
_entity.id
_entity.type
_entity.pdbx_description
1 polymer ?
#
loop_
_entity_poly.entity_id
_entity_poly.type
_entity_poly.pdbx_seq_one_letter_code
_entity_poly.pdbx_strand_id
1 'polypeptide(L)'
;MGTDAIFMDDTARPHRARVVWSYLESETIPQITWPARSPDLNLIEDVWQMLGRRIIGRSVPPGTLHELQQALLQEWALLPQQAINGTIASMPRRCQACISARGYHTRY
;
A
#
# COMPACT_ATOMS: atom_id res chain seq x y z
N MET A 1 5.97 20.69 2.42
CA MET A 1 5.47 19.30 2.55
C MET A 1 4.11 19.39 3.22
N GLY A 2 3.08 18.76 2.65
CA GLY A 2 1.69 18.96 3.08
C GLY A 2 1.49 18.56 4.53
N THR A 3 0.92 19.45 5.33
CA THR A 3 0.63 19.26 6.76
C THR A 3 -0.59 18.36 7.03
N ASP A 4 -1.25 17.86 5.98
CA ASP A 4 -2.54 17.17 6.05
C ASP A 4 -2.43 15.69 5.60
N ALA A 5 -1.33 15.01 5.95
CA ALA A 5 -1.17 13.59 5.64
C ALA A 5 -2.03 12.75 6.59
N ILE A 6 -2.78 11.78 6.02
CA ILE A 6 -3.58 10.80 6.79
C ILE A 6 -2.98 9.42 6.58
N PHE A 7 -2.68 8.73 7.67
CA PHE A 7 -2.14 7.37 7.67
C PHE A 7 -3.23 6.34 7.37
N MET A 8 -2.89 5.34 6.55
CA MET A 8 -3.77 4.24 6.19
C MET A 8 -3.10 2.90 6.49
N ASP A 9 -3.86 1.99 7.12
CA ASP A 9 -3.51 0.60 7.37
C ASP A 9 -4.73 -0.32 7.13
N ASP A 10 -4.49 -1.63 7.12
CA ASP A 10 -5.49 -2.68 6.87
C ASP A 10 -6.29 -3.10 8.11
N THR A 11 -6.12 -2.41 9.25
CA THR A 11 -6.73 -2.74 10.55
C THR A 11 -6.33 -4.10 11.15
N ALA A 12 -5.25 -4.75 10.68
CA ALA A 12 -4.80 -6.01 11.25
C ALA A 12 -4.57 -5.93 12.77
N ARG A 13 -4.72 -7.06 13.48
CA ARG A 13 -4.64 -7.11 14.96
C ARG A 13 -3.39 -6.40 15.53
N PRO A 14 -2.18 -6.56 14.96
CA PRO A 14 -1.00 -5.83 15.45
C PRO A 14 -1.13 -4.31 15.31
N HIS A 15 -1.75 -3.80 14.24
CA HIS A 15 -1.97 -2.36 14.00
C HIS A 15 -2.99 -1.75 14.98
N ARG A 16 -3.82 -2.59 15.61
CA ARG A 16 -4.80 -2.20 16.64
C ARG A 16 -4.32 -2.49 18.07
N ALA A 17 -3.08 -2.93 18.25
CA ALA A 17 -2.50 -3.11 19.58
C ALA A 17 -2.39 -1.76 20.30
N ARG A 18 -2.59 -1.76 21.63
CA ARG A 18 -2.54 -0.54 22.45
C ARG A 18 -1.26 0.26 22.26
N VAL A 19 -0.11 -0.42 22.16
CA VAL A 19 1.20 0.22 21.95
C VAL A 19 1.27 1.00 20.63
N VAL A 20 0.68 0.46 19.55
CA VAL A 20 0.64 1.13 18.25
C VAL A 20 -0.31 2.32 18.30
N TRP A 21 -1.48 2.13 18.89
CA TRP A 21 -2.47 3.21 19.02
C TRP A 21 -1.95 4.38 19.85
N SER A 22 -1.34 4.12 21.01
CA SER A 22 -0.71 5.15 21.85
C SER A 22 0.41 5.89 21.15
N TYR A 23 1.19 5.21 20.31
CA TYR A 23 2.26 5.85 19.53
C TYR A 23 1.70 6.81 18.48
N LEU A 24 0.68 6.37 17.72
CA LEU A 24 0.06 7.22 16.70
C LEU A 24 -0.61 8.45 17.31
N GLU A 25 -1.23 8.29 18.48
CA GLU A 25 -1.80 9.41 19.25
C GLU A 25 -0.71 10.37 19.73
N SER A 26 0.39 9.88 20.31
CA SER A 26 1.49 10.73 20.79
C SER A 26 2.19 11.51 19.68
N GLU A 27 2.32 10.90 18.50
CA GLU A 27 2.91 11.53 17.32
C GLU A 27 1.89 12.39 16.53
N THR A 28 0.64 12.48 16.99
CA THR A 28 -0.43 13.24 16.31
C THR A 28 -0.61 12.79 14.85
N ILE A 29 -0.53 11.48 14.59
CA ILE A 29 -0.68 10.90 13.24
C ILE A 29 -2.15 10.52 13.04
N PRO A 30 -2.93 11.26 12.23
CA PRO A 30 -4.32 10.92 12.00
C PRO A 30 -4.43 9.64 11.17
N GLN A 31 -5.33 8.74 11.55
CA GLN A 31 -5.61 7.52 10.81
C GLN A 31 -6.96 7.60 10.09
N ILE A 32 -7.02 7.09 8.86
CA ILE A 32 -8.30 6.88 8.16
C ILE A 32 -9.03 5.66 8.73
N THR A 33 -10.35 5.75 8.85
CA THR A 33 -11.17 4.58 9.16
C THR A 33 -11.20 3.66 7.95
N TRP A 34 -10.81 2.39 8.14
CA TRP A 34 -10.68 1.43 7.05
C TRP A 34 -11.63 0.24 7.21
N PRO A 35 -12.33 -0.18 6.15
CA PRO A 35 -13.20 -1.37 6.20
C PRO A 35 -12.38 -2.65 6.27
N ALA A 36 -12.81 -3.60 7.12
CA ALA A 36 -12.19 -4.90 7.21
C ALA A 36 -12.28 -5.67 5.88
N ARG A 37 -11.30 -6.54 5.59
CA ARG A 37 -11.27 -7.43 4.42
C ARG A 37 -11.45 -6.72 3.08
N SER A 38 -10.88 -5.52 2.94
CA SER A 38 -10.97 -4.71 1.73
C SER A 38 -9.59 -4.53 1.04
N PRO A 39 -8.95 -5.62 0.58
CA PRO A 39 -7.66 -5.53 -0.10
C PRO A 39 -7.76 -4.73 -1.41
N ASP A 40 -8.91 -4.79 -2.10
CA ASP A 40 -9.20 -4.04 -3.32
C ASP A 40 -9.11 -2.51 -3.15
N LEU A 41 -9.22 -2.03 -1.90
CA LEU A 41 -9.05 -0.61 -1.58
C LEU A 41 -7.60 -0.29 -1.19
N ASN A 42 -6.81 -1.30 -0.81
CA ASN A 42 -5.46 -1.12 -0.30
C ASN A 42 -4.48 -0.83 -1.44
N LEU A 43 -4.18 0.45 -1.62
CA LEU A 43 -3.34 0.95 -2.71
C LEU A 43 -1.91 0.37 -2.70
N ILE A 44 -1.40 -0.09 -1.55
CA ILE A 44 -0.04 -0.64 -1.49
C ILE A 44 0.07 -1.99 -2.22
N GLU A 45 -1.03 -2.74 -2.37
CA GLU A 45 -1.04 -4.02 -3.08
C GLU A 45 -0.67 -3.85 -4.56
N ASP A 46 -1.16 -2.78 -5.20
CA ASP A 46 -0.76 -2.41 -6.56
C ASP A 46 0.74 -2.11 -6.65
N VAL A 47 1.28 -1.37 -5.67
CA VAL A 47 2.70 -1.00 -5.64
C VAL A 47 3.56 -2.24 -5.43
N TRP A 48 3.13 -3.17 -4.56
CA TRP A 48 3.79 -4.46 -4.40
C TRP A 48 3.76 -5.29 -5.69
N GLN A 49 2.63 -5.30 -6.41
CA GLN A 49 2.53 -5.98 -7.70
C GLN A 49 3.49 -5.37 -8.73
N MET A 50 3.59 -4.04 -8.79
CA MET A 50 4.54 -3.36 -9.66
C MET A 50 5.98 -3.72 -9.32
N LEU A 51 6.34 -3.69 -8.04
CA LEU A 51 7.68 -4.06 -7.57
C LEU A 51 8.00 -5.52 -7.91
N GLY A 52 7.08 -6.44 -7.65
CA GLY A 52 7.22 -7.86 -7.97
C GLY A 52 7.45 -8.11 -9.47
N ARG A 53 6.70 -7.43 -10.34
CA ARG A 53 6.92 -7.51 -11.80
C ARG A 53 8.30 -7.02 -12.21
N ARG A 54 8.80 -5.95 -11.60
CA ARG A 54 10.15 -5.44 -11.87
C ARG A 54 11.23 -6.42 -11.43
N ILE A 55 11.08 -7.02 -10.25
CA ILE A 55 12.01 -8.06 -9.77
C ILE A 55 12.03 -9.27 -10.70
N ILE A 56 10.87 -9.76 -11.13
CA ILE A 56 10.76 -10.87 -12.10
C ILE A 56 11.37 -10.50 -13.46
N GLY A 57 11.26 -9.24 -13.87
CA GLY A 57 11.80 -8.72 -15.13
C GLY A 57 13.30 -8.42 -15.13
N ARG A 58 14.01 -8.61 -14.01
CA ARG A 58 15.47 -8.38 -13.95
C ARG A 58 16.20 -9.38 -14.83
N SER A 59 17.27 -8.92 -15.47
CA SER A 59 18.14 -9.78 -16.30
C SER A 59 18.83 -10.86 -15.47
N VAL A 60 19.22 -10.53 -14.23
CA VAL A 60 19.78 -11.47 -13.26
C VAL A 60 18.81 -11.58 -12.09
N PRO A 61 18.15 -12.74 -11.91
CA PRO A 61 17.28 -12.97 -10.77
C PRO A 61 18.10 -13.08 -9.48
N PRO A 62 17.63 -12.54 -8.35
CA PRO A 62 18.30 -12.71 -7.07
C PRO A 62 18.23 -14.18 -6.63
N GLY A 63 19.39 -14.77 -6.32
CA GLY A 63 19.53 -16.14 -5.84
C GLY A 63 19.63 -16.25 -4.31
N THR A 64 19.90 -15.15 -3.61
CA THR A 64 19.99 -15.11 -2.14
C THR A 64 19.06 -14.07 -1.53
N LEU A 65 18.78 -14.18 -0.22
CA LEU A 65 18.01 -13.17 0.52
C LEU A 65 18.66 -11.78 0.46
N HIS A 66 20.00 -11.73 0.52
CA HIS A 66 20.74 -10.47 0.44
C HIS A 66 20.57 -9.83 -0.94
N GLU A 67 20.72 -10.60 -2.01
CA GLU A 67 20.50 -10.13 -3.38
C GLU A 67 19.06 -9.68 -3.61
N LEU A 68 18.08 -10.40 -3.06
CA LEU A 68 16.67 -10.02 -3.13
C LEU A 68 16.43 -8.69 -2.43
N GLN A 69 16.99 -8.49 -1.24
CA GLN A 69 16.89 -7.22 -0.52
C GLN A 69 17.49 -6.06 -1.33
N GLN A 70 18.67 -6.25 -1.92
CA GLN A 70 19.30 -5.22 -2.76
C GLN A 70 18.48 -4.93 -4.02
N ALA A 71 17.96 -5.97 -4.66
CA ALA A 71 17.11 -5.82 -5.84
C ALA A 71 15.81 -5.05 -5.51
N LEU A 72 15.17 -5.35 -4.38
CA LEU A 72 13.96 -4.64 -3.93
C LEU A 72 14.23 -3.16 -3.68
N LEU A 73 15.33 -2.82 -2.99
CA LEU A 73 15.71 -1.42 -2.75
C LEU A 73 15.99 -0.66 -4.05
N GLN A 74 16.71 -1.29 -4.99
CA GLN A 74 17.01 -0.71 -6.29
C GLN A 74 15.73 -0.48 -7.11
N GLU A 75 14.89 -1.51 -7.26
CA GLU A 75 13.66 -1.38 -8.04
C GLU A 75 12.67 -0.41 -7.40
N TRP A 76 12.60 -0.35 -6.07
CA TRP A 76 11.80 0.64 -5.35
C TRP A 76 12.25 2.07 -5.66
N ALA A 77 13.55 2.34 -5.61
CA ALA A 77 14.10 3.66 -5.95
C ALA A 77 13.86 4.05 -7.42
N LEU A 78 13.69 3.06 -8.31
CA LEU A 78 13.40 3.25 -9.73
C LEU A 78 11.90 3.24 -10.07
N LEU A 79 11.02 3.04 -9.09
CA LEU A 79 9.57 3.08 -9.32
C LEU A 79 9.18 4.50 -9.75
N PRO A 80 8.54 4.68 -10.92
CA PRO A 80 8.13 5.99 -11.36
C PRO A 80 7.11 6.60 -10.40
N GLN A 81 7.39 7.80 -9.88
CA GLN A 81 6.44 8.52 -9.03
C GLN A 81 5.08 8.71 -9.71
N GLN A 82 5.06 8.89 -11.03
CA GLN A 82 3.82 8.97 -11.82
C GLN A 82 2.95 7.72 -11.67
N ALA A 83 3.55 6.53 -11.58
CA ALA A 83 2.81 5.30 -11.43
C ALA A 83 2.19 5.20 -10.03
N ILE A 84 2.94 5.58 -8.97
CA ILE A 84 2.42 5.70 -7.60
C ILE A 84 1.26 6.71 -7.54
N ASN A 85 1.44 7.88 -8.16
CA ASN A 85 0.40 8.90 -8.23
C ASN A 85 -0.84 8.39 -8.98
N GLY A 86 -0.67 7.57 -10.02
CA GLY A 86 -1.77 6.92 -10.74
C GLY A 86 -2.56 5.94 -9.85
N THR A 87 -1.87 5.18 -9.01
CA THR A 87 -2.50 4.31 -8.00
C THR A 87 -3.33 5.13 -7.02
N ILE A 88 -2.78 6.22 -6.46
CA ILE A 88 -3.49 7.13 -5.55
C ILE A 88 -4.72 7.75 -6.24
N ALA A 89 -4.56 8.24 -7.47
CA ALA A 89 -5.64 8.84 -8.25
C ALA A 89 -6.75 7.83 -8.61
N SER A 90 -6.49 6.53 -8.48
CA SER A 90 -7.50 5.49 -8.71
C SER A 90 -8.49 5.32 -7.55
N MET A 91 -8.19 5.84 -6.36
CA MET A 91 -8.97 5.59 -5.14
C MET A 91 -10.46 5.95 -5.27
N PRO A 92 -10.87 7.11 -5.84
CA PRO A 92 -12.28 7.42 -6.02
C PRO A 92 -13.03 6.36 -6.86
N ARG A 93 -12.38 5.83 -7.89
CA ARG A 93 -12.98 4.75 -8.72
C ARG A 93 -13.07 3.43 -7.97
N ARG A 94 -12.08 3.09 -7.14
CA ARG A 94 -12.09 1.89 -6.28
C ARG A 94 -13.23 1.97 -5.25
N CYS A 95 -13.37 3.12 -4.58
CA CYS A 95 -14.48 3.39 -3.67
C CYS A 95 -15.84 3.24 -4.39
N GLN A 96 -15.98 3.84 -5.56
CA GLN A 96 -17.23 3.73 -6.34
C GLN A 96 -17.53 2.29 -6.75
N ALA A 97 -16.52 1.51 -7.14
CA ALA A 97 -16.69 0.10 -7.47
C ALA A 97 -17.15 -0.71 -6.24
N CYS A 98 -16.57 -0.46 -5.06
CA CYS A 98 -16.96 -1.10 -3.80
C CYS A 98 -18.41 -0.73 -3.42
N ILE A 99 -18.79 0.54 -3.54
CA ILE A 99 -20.17 1.01 -3.29
C ILE A 99 -21.16 0.33 -4.26
N SER A 100 -20.84 0.31 -5.56
CA SER A 100 -21.66 -0.35 -6.57
C SER A 100 -21.78 -1.86 -6.33
N ALA A 101 -20.71 -2.48 -5.82
CA ALA A 101 -20.69 -3.87 -5.40
C ALA A 101 -21.31 -4.09 -4.01
N ARG A 102 -21.87 -3.06 -3.34
CA ARG A 102 -22.45 -3.15 -1.99
C ARG A 102 -21.48 -3.73 -0.94
N GLY A 103 -20.19 -3.42 -1.07
CA GLY A 103 -19.14 -3.92 -0.19
C GLY A 103 -18.60 -5.32 -0.53
N TYR A 104 -19.09 -5.96 -1.60
CA TYR A 104 -18.50 -7.18 -2.13
C TYR A 104 -17.22 -6.88 -2.94
N HIS A 105 -16.48 -7.95 -3.24
CA HIS A 105 -15.26 -7.91 -4.05
C HIS A 105 -15.47 -7.20 -5.37
N THR A 106 -14.43 -6.47 -5.77
CA THR A 106 -14.31 -5.72 -7.01
C THR A 106 -13.19 -6.31 -7.86
N ARG A 107 -12.93 -5.71 -9.02
CA ARG A 107 -11.83 -6.11 -9.91
C ARG A 107 -10.46 -5.56 -9.50
N TYR A 108 -10.42 -4.74 -8.45
CA TYR A 108 -9.27 -3.97 -8.02
C TYR A 108 -8.46 -4.69 -6.95
#